data_AF-A0A1Q3UK04-F1
#
_entry.id   AF-A0A1Q3UK04-F1
#
_cell.length_a   1.000
_cell.length_b   1.000
_cell.length_c   1.000
_cell.angle_alpha   90.00
_cell.angle_beta   90.00
_cell.angle_gamma   90.00
#
_symmetry.space_group_name_H-M   'P 1'
#
loop_
_entity.id
_entity.type
_entity.pdbx_description
1 polymer ?
#
loop_
_entity_poly.entity_id
_entity_poly.type
_entity_poly.pdbx_seq_one_letter_code
_entity_poly.pdbx_strand_id
1 'polypeptide(L)'
;MASNTNKSIFRSLNQQQCKDTFELIRQNARRHFSAAQSLSSQSDFSNGVAHLILGTEELIKSAMLMLQGFGFPVRNIRNYDKLFYNHNARHKLLKEYYSVYLFVFNIVEKSRRK
;
A
#
# COMPACT_ATOMS: atom_id res chain seq x y z
N MET A 1 -28.22 18.71 -3.75
CA MET A 1 -27.23 17.62 -3.94
C MET A 1 -25.88 18.10 -3.43
N ALA A 2 -25.52 17.80 -2.18
CA ALA A 2 -24.22 18.16 -1.63
C ALA A 2 -23.21 17.05 -1.97
N SER A 3 -22.31 17.29 -2.94
CA SER A 3 -21.18 16.39 -3.18
C SER A 3 -20.20 16.55 -2.02
N ASN A 4 -20.35 15.70 -1.00
CA ASN A 4 -19.41 15.64 0.11
C ASN A 4 -18.13 14.93 -0.36
N THR A 5 -17.34 15.62 -1.20
CA THR A 5 -16.00 15.15 -1.59
C THR A 5 -15.11 15.25 -0.37
N ASN A 6 -15.09 14.20 0.43
CA ASN A 6 -14.13 14.00 1.51
C ASN A 6 -12.74 13.85 0.85
N LYS A 7 -12.13 14.99 0.48
CA LYS A 7 -10.81 15.04 -0.11
C LYS A 7 -9.85 14.49 0.94
N SER A 8 -9.21 13.38 0.62
CA SER A 8 -8.24 12.75 1.49
C SER A 8 -7.18 13.77 1.92
N ILE A 9 -6.91 13.85 3.24
CA ILE A 9 -5.85 14.71 3.81
C ILE A 9 -4.48 14.49 3.14
N PHE A 10 -4.25 13.29 2.59
CA PHE A 10 -3.03 12.95 1.87
C PHE A 10 -2.85 13.72 0.56
N ARG A 11 -3.95 14.20 -0.06
CA ARG A 11 -3.88 15.02 -1.28
C ARG A 11 -3.45 16.47 -0.99
N SER A 12 -3.67 16.96 0.22
CA SER A 12 -3.27 18.32 0.61
C SER A 12 -1.83 18.43 1.10
N LEU A 13 -1.14 17.31 1.35
CA LEU A 13 0.24 17.34 1.85
C LEU A 13 1.20 17.95 0.82
N ASN A 14 2.10 18.83 1.23
CA ASN A 14 3.21 19.26 0.38
C ASN A 14 4.30 18.16 0.32
N GLN A 15 5.33 18.37 -0.51
CA GLN A 15 6.39 17.38 -0.70
C GLN A 15 7.12 17.02 0.59
N GLN A 16 7.44 18.00 1.44
CA GLN A 16 8.13 17.75 2.71
C GLN A 16 7.23 16.98 3.68
N GLN A 17 5.95 17.37 3.79
CA GLN A 17 4.97 16.65 4.59
C GLN A 17 4.79 15.20 4.11
N CYS A 18 4.87 14.94 2.81
CA CYS A 18 4.88 13.57 2.29
C CYS A 18 6.11 12.78 2.75
N LYS A 19 7.31 13.39 2.78
CA LYS A 19 8.52 12.77 3.31
C LYS A 19 8.39 12.42 4.80
N ASP A 20 7.81 13.32 5.58
CA ASP A 20 7.65 13.09 7.02
C ASP A 20 6.56 12.04 7.30
N THR A 21 5.47 12.08 6.51
CA THR A 21 4.31 11.21 6.72
C THR A 21 4.54 9.77 6.25
N PHE A 22 5.30 9.53 5.17
CA PHE A 22 5.43 8.16 4.65
C PHE A 22 6.10 7.22 5.66
N GLU A 23 7.03 7.73 6.47
CA GLU A 23 7.70 6.96 7.52
C GLU A 23 6.75 6.54 8.63
N LEU A 24 5.86 7.44 9.06
CA LEU A 24 4.83 7.14 10.06
C LEU A 24 3.88 6.04 9.57
N ILE A 25 3.43 6.12 8.31
CA ILE A 25 2.58 5.09 7.71
C ILE A 25 3.35 3.78 7.54
N ARG A 26 4.64 3.84 7.18
CA ARG A 26 5.50 2.65 7.05
C ARG A 26 5.64 1.92 8.39
N GLN A 27 5.81 2.66 9.49
CA GLN A 27 5.83 2.08 10.82
C GLN A 27 4.48 1.45 11.18
N ASN A 28 3.37 2.08 10.78
CA ASN A 28 2.05 1.51 10.99
C ASN A 28 1.87 0.17 10.25
N ALA A 29 2.31 0.10 8.99
CA ALA A 29 2.35 -1.15 8.22
C ALA A 29 3.16 -2.25 8.94
N ARG A 30 4.34 -1.91 9.48
CA ARG A 30 5.17 -2.85 10.25
C ARG A 30 4.47 -3.38 11.49
N ARG A 31 3.75 -2.53 12.23
CA ARG A 31 2.97 -2.97 13.40
C ARG A 31 1.89 -3.97 13.02
N HIS A 32 1.20 -3.75 11.90
CA HIS A 32 0.23 -4.72 11.38
C HIS A 32 0.88 -6.06 10.98
N PHE A 33 2.03 -6.04 10.31
CA PHE A 33 2.74 -7.29 9.98
C PHE A 33 3.22 -8.03 11.23
N SER A 34 3.71 -7.31 12.24
CA SER A 34 4.08 -7.92 13.52
C SER A 34 2.86 -8.52 14.23
N ALA A 35 1.72 -7.81 14.26
CA ALA A 35 0.49 -8.32 14.82
C ALA A 35 0.01 -9.58 14.09
N ALA A 36 0.08 -9.58 12.76
CA ALA A 36 -0.26 -10.75 11.95
C ALA A 36 0.58 -11.99 12.31
N GLN A 37 1.88 -11.80 12.52
CA GLN A 37 2.79 -12.87 12.94
C GLN A 37 2.46 -13.39 14.35
N SER A 38 2.19 -12.49 15.29
CA SER A 38 1.81 -12.88 16.65
C SER A 38 0.47 -13.64 16.68
N LEU A 39 -0.51 -13.21 15.87
CA LEU A 39 -1.81 -13.87 15.78
C LEU A 39 -1.71 -15.25 15.12
N SER A 40 -0.90 -15.38 14.06
CA SER A 40 -0.67 -16.68 13.42
C SER A 40 0.03 -17.67 14.34
N SER A 41 0.97 -17.22 15.19
CA SER A 41 1.60 -18.08 16.21
C SER A 41 0.62 -18.58 17.29
N GLN A 42 -0.52 -17.89 17.45
CA GLN A 42 -1.59 -18.26 18.37
C GLN A 42 -2.70 -19.07 17.67
N SER A 43 -2.47 -19.53 16.44
CA SER A 43 -3.47 -20.18 15.59
C SER A 43 -4.71 -19.33 15.26
N ASP A 44 -4.63 -18.01 15.47
CA ASP A 44 -5.68 -17.07 15.07
C ASP A 44 -5.42 -16.56 13.65
N PHE A 45 -5.61 -17.47 12.69
CA PHE A 45 -5.27 -17.22 11.29
C PHE A 45 -6.17 -16.18 10.64
N SER A 46 -7.46 -16.14 10.99
CA SER A 46 -8.42 -15.19 10.42
C SER A 46 -8.03 -13.75 10.75
N ASN A 47 -7.73 -13.47 12.02
CA ASN A 47 -7.27 -12.13 12.41
C ASN A 47 -5.85 -11.86 11.92
N GLY A 48 -4.99 -12.88 11.87
CA GLY A 48 -3.66 -12.77 11.26
C GLY A 48 -3.71 -12.30 9.80
N VAL A 49 -4.57 -12.92 8.98
CA VAL A 49 -4.80 -12.53 7.58
C VAL A 49 -5.37 -11.11 7.47
N ALA A 50 -6.31 -10.73 8.33
CA ALA A 50 -6.83 -9.36 8.35
C ALA A 50 -5.71 -8.33 8.59
N HIS A 51 -4.80 -8.60 9.52
CA HIS A 51 -3.65 -7.75 9.77
C HIS A 51 -2.61 -7.75 8.64
N LEU A 52 -2.42 -8.86 7.93
CA LEU A 52 -1.60 -8.87 6.71
C LEU A 52 -2.17 -7.94 5.65
N ILE A 53 -3.48 -8.00 5.42
CA ILE A 53 -4.17 -7.13 4.47
C ILE A 53 -4.00 -5.66 4.87
N LEU A 54 -4.31 -5.31 6.13
CA LEU A 54 -4.18 -3.94 6.63
C LEU A 54 -2.75 -3.41 6.54
N GLY A 55 -1.74 -4.22 6.92
CA GLY A 55 -0.34 -3.84 6.80
C GLY A 55 0.07 -3.55 5.36
N THR A 56 -0.44 -4.36 4.43
CA THR A 56 -0.17 -4.18 3.00
C THR A 56 -0.86 -2.92 2.45
N GLU A 57 -2.07 -2.62 2.89
CA GLU A 57 -2.77 -1.39 2.52
C GLU A 57 -2.02 -0.13 2.98
N GLU A 58 -1.51 -0.14 4.20
CA GLU A 58 -0.67 0.94 4.75
C GLU A 58 0.65 1.06 3.96
N LEU A 59 1.25 -0.06 3.58
CA LEU A 59 2.48 -0.05 2.79
C LEU A 59 2.28 0.60 1.41
N ILE A 60 1.16 0.33 0.74
CA ILE A 60 0.80 0.99 -0.53
C ILE A 60 0.67 2.51 -0.33
N LYS A 61 -0.02 2.96 0.72
CA LYS A 61 -0.14 4.39 1.04
C LYS A 61 1.23 5.02 1.29
N SER A 62 2.08 4.35 2.08
CA SER A 62 3.45 4.79 2.36
C SER A 62 4.27 4.91 1.07
N ALA A 63 4.21 3.93 0.16
CA ALA A 63 4.91 3.99 -1.11
C ALA A 63 4.47 5.17 -1.98
N MET A 64 3.16 5.47 -2.04
CA MET A 64 2.65 6.62 -2.78
C MET A 64 3.14 7.95 -2.21
N LEU A 65 3.13 8.10 -0.88
CA LEU A 65 3.66 9.30 -0.22
C LEU A 65 5.17 9.43 -0.39
N MET A 66 5.92 8.32 -0.34
CA MET A 66 7.36 8.31 -0.59
C MET A 66 7.66 8.84 -1.99
N LEU A 67 7.03 8.27 -3.02
CA LEU A 67 7.19 8.72 -4.41
C LEU A 67 6.86 10.21 -4.54
N GLN A 68 5.77 10.66 -3.93
CA GLN A 68 5.40 12.07 -3.96
C GLN A 68 6.43 12.96 -3.23
N GLY A 69 6.97 12.49 -2.10
CA GLY A 69 8.03 13.16 -1.34
C GLY A 69 9.33 13.29 -2.14
N PHE A 70 9.60 12.38 -3.06
CA PHE A 70 10.73 12.46 -4.00
C PHE A 70 10.40 13.19 -5.31
N GLY A 71 9.23 13.81 -5.42
CA GLY A 71 8.87 14.66 -6.57
C GLY A 71 8.23 13.91 -7.74
N PHE A 72 7.91 12.62 -7.60
CA PHE A 72 7.19 11.90 -8.64
C PHE A 72 5.72 12.39 -8.73
N PRO A 73 5.18 12.59 -9.94
CA PRO A 73 3.84 13.16 -10.15
C PRO A 73 2.72 12.12 -9.97
N VAL A 74 2.77 11.31 -8.91
CA VAL A 74 1.82 10.21 -8.62
C VAL A 74 0.37 10.68 -8.46
N ARG A 75 0.15 11.97 -8.14
CA ARG A 75 -1.18 12.59 -8.07
C ARG A 75 -1.93 12.59 -9.40
N ASN A 76 -1.20 12.50 -10.51
CA ASN A 76 -1.77 12.46 -11.86
C ASN A 76 -2.32 11.08 -12.22
N ILE A 77 -2.03 10.05 -11.40
CA ILE A 77 -2.57 8.71 -11.59
C ILE A 77 -4.09 8.77 -11.42
N ARG A 78 -4.82 8.20 -12.39
CA ARG A 78 -6.27 8.12 -12.35
C ARG A 78 -6.70 7.40 -11.07
N ASN A 79 -7.60 8.02 -10.31
CA ASN A 79 -8.10 7.52 -9.02
C ASN A 79 -7.06 7.51 -7.88
N TYR A 80 -6.02 8.34 -7.91
CA TYR A 80 -5.05 8.47 -6.82
C TYR A 80 -5.70 8.58 -5.43
N ASP A 81 -6.71 9.44 -5.28
CA ASP A 81 -7.35 9.62 -3.96
C ASP A 81 -8.03 8.34 -3.46
N LYS A 82 -8.57 7.50 -4.36
CA LYS A 82 -9.20 6.23 -4.00
C LYS A 82 -8.22 5.29 -3.29
N LEU A 83 -6.92 5.43 -3.52
CA LEU A 83 -5.90 4.64 -2.84
C LEU A 83 -5.89 4.86 -1.33
N PHE A 84 -6.33 6.03 -0.87
CA PHE A 84 -6.27 6.38 0.55
C PHE A 84 -7.56 6.03 1.30
N TYR A 85 -8.73 6.12 0.66
CA TYR A 85 -10.01 5.89 1.32
C TYR A 85 -10.76 4.62 0.88
N ASN A 86 -10.39 4.00 -0.26
CA ASN A 86 -11.09 2.83 -0.79
C ASN A 86 -10.19 1.58 -0.74
N HIS A 87 -10.50 0.65 0.16
CA HIS A 87 -9.77 -0.63 0.32
C HIS A 87 -9.82 -1.49 -0.96
N ASN A 88 -10.94 -1.49 -1.70
CA ASN A 88 -11.04 -2.23 -2.97
C ASN A 88 -10.05 -1.72 -4.02
N ALA A 89 -9.74 -0.43 -4.03
CA ALA A 89 -8.73 0.13 -4.92
C ALA A 89 -7.32 -0.38 -4.56
N ARG A 90 -7.00 -0.46 -3.26
CA ARG A 90 -5.72 -1.01 -2.76
C ARG A 90 -5.61 -2.50 -3.05
N HIS A 91 -6.67 -3.27 -2.80
CA HIS A 91 -6.74 -4.69 -3.14
C HIS A 91 -6.53 -4.96 -4.63
N LYS A 92 -7.15 -4.16 -5.50
CA LYS A 92 -6.99 -4.31 -6.95
C LYS A 92 -5.55 -4.04 -7.38
N LEU A 93 -4.95 -2.96 -6.90
CA LEU A 93 -3.54 -2.65 -7.14
C LEU A 93 -2.62 -3.77 -6.67
N LEU A 94 -2.90 -4.35 -5.50
CA LEU A 94 -2.11 -5.46 -5.00
C LEU A 94 -2.15 -6.66 -5.95
N LYS A 95 -3.34 -7.03 -6.42
CA LYS A 95 -3.51 -8.14 -7.36
C LYS A 95 -2.78 -7.88 -8.68
N GLU A 96 -2.88 -6.67 -9.21
CA GLU A 96 -2.18 -6.27 -10.44
C GLU A 96 -0.66 -6.33 -10.26
N TYR A 97 -0.14 -5.72 -9.19
CA TYR A 97 1.29 -5.75 -8.87
C TYR A 97 1.80 -7.18 -8.69
N TYR A 98 1.07 -8.01 -7.94
CA TYR A 98 1.46 -9.39 -7.69
C TYR A 98 1.49 -10.23 -8.98
N SER A 99 0.54 -9.99 -9.88
CA SER A 99 0.51 -10.65 -11.20
C SER A 99 1.73 -10.31 -12.03
N VAL A 100 2.12 -9.02 -12.07
CA VAL A 100 3.34 -8.57 -12.76
C VAL A 100 4.59 -9.13 -12.10
N TYR A 101 4.66 -9.10 -10.77
CA TYR A 101 5.76 -9.69 -10.01
C TYR A 101 5.95 -11.17 -10.35
N LEU A 102 4.87 -11.97 -10.32
CA LEU A 102 4.93 -13.39 -10.67
C LEU A 102 5.39 -13.59 -12.11
N PHE A 103 4.91 -12.80 -13.06
CA PHE A 103 5.34 -12.89 -14.45
C PHE A 103 6.85 -12.63 -14.59
N VAL A 104 7.35 -11.53 -14.03
CA VAL A 104 8.78 -11.18 -14.07
C VAL A 104 9.62 -12.23 -13.37
N PHE A 105 9.22 -12.64 -12.17
CA PHE A 105 9.93 -13.65 -11.38
C PHE A 105 10.06 -14.96 -12.16
N ASN A 106 8.97 -15.45 -12.76
CA ASN A 106 9.00 -16.67 -13.56
C ASN A 106 9.88 -16.56 -14.81
N ILE A 107 9.90 -15.40 -15.47
CA ILE A 107 10.80 -15.17 -16.60
C ILE A 107 12.26 -15.22 -16.15
N VAL A 108 12.59 -14.50 -15.07
CA VAL A 108 13.96 -14.40 -14.53
C VAL A 108 14.45 -15.76 -14.00
N GLU A 109 13.60 -16.51 -13.30
CA GLU A 109 13.90 -17.88 -12.88
C GLU A 109 14.18 -18.78 -14.09
N LYS A 110 13.33 -18.70 -15.12
CA LYS A 110 13.48 -19.52 -16.32
C LYS A 110 14.77 -19.21 -17.09
N SER A 111 15.22 -17.96 -17.10
CA SER A 111 16.50 -17.59 -17.72
C SER A 111 17.73 -17.95 -16.88
N ARG A 112 17.59 -18.21 -15.58
CA ARG A 112 18.68 -18.74 -14.72
C ARG A 112 18.84 -20.26 -14.74
N ARG A 113 17.84 -20.99 -15.24
CA ARG A 113 17.86 -22.47 -15.37
C ARG A 113 18.34 -22.96 -16.73
N LYS A 114 18.78 -22.06 -17.61
CA LYS A 114 19.47 -22.38 -18.87
C LYS A 114 20.95 -22.05 -18.71
#